data_AF-A0A7V8VZH2-F1
#
_entry.id   AF-A0A7V8VZH2-F1
#
_cell.length_a   1.000
_cell.length_b   1.000
_cell.length_c   1.000
_cell.angle_alpha   90.00
_cell.angle_beta   90.00
_cell.angle_gamma   90.00
#
_symmetry.space_group_name_H-M   'P 1'
#
loop_
_entity.id
_entity.type
_entity.pdbx_description
1 polymer ?
#
loop_
_entity_poly.entity_id
_entity_poly.type
_entity_poly.pdbx_seq_one_letter_code
_entity_poly.pdbx_strand_id
1 'polypeptide(L)'
;MSDTQSQGVARSFLLEPDGPYDLAASVRFLEGFTPAAYAPNDDPGLRIAFPVDGTWEPGGALVTSAEHSANVRVECFGEASPDAVLTQIRRILSLDIDGSGYAGVLERDPVLRSLAARRPGLRPVLFFSPYEAAAWAIIGTRIRMTQAAAIKARMARDLGAAVDVGGKIVHAFPAPAVLRDLKSFPGLFGRKVEYLRALGEFAEDRLLDVERLRSTGFDDAKQQLMDLPGIG
;
A
#
# COMPACT_ATOMS: atom_id res chain seq x y z
N MET A 1 26.75 -28.91 -11.22
CA MET A 1 27.08 -27.50 -10.96
C MET A 1 25.88 -26.92 -10.26
N SER A 2 25.97 -26.89 -8.93
CA SER A 2 24.88 -26.46 -8.05
C SER A 2 24.96 -24.95 -7.93
N ASP A 3 24.04 -24.24 -8.61
CA ASP A 3 23.83 -22.82 -8.37
C ASP A 3 23.04 -22.65 -7.08
N THR A 4 23.78 -22.37 -6.01
CA THR A 4 23.26 -21.77 -4.79
C THR A 4 22.80 -20.36 -5.14
N GLN A 5 21.54 -20.20 -5.57
CA GLN A 5 20.91 -18.89 -5.64
C GLN A 5 20.82 -18.34 -4.22
N SER A 6 21.56 -17.24 -4.01
CA SER A 6 21.68 -16.51 -2.76
C SER A 6 20.29 -16.05 -2.31
N GLN A 7 19.70 -16.74 -1.32
CA GLN A 7 18.54 -16.24 -0.59
C GLN A 7 19.00 -14.98 0.16
N GLY A 8 18.54 -13.81 -0.28
CA GLY A 8 18.69 -12.58 0.48
C GLY A 8 18.06 -12.80 1.85
N VAL A 9 18.85 -12.63 2.92
CA VAL A 9 18.39 -12.87 4.29
C VAL A 9 17.29 -11.86 4.61
N ALA A 10 16.03 -12.32 4.62
CA ALA A 10 14.91 -11.50 5.03
C ALA A 10 15.08 -11.11 6.51
N ARG A 11 14.88 -9.82 6.83
CA ARG A 11 14.84 -9.38 8.22
C ARG A 11 13.42 -9.51 8.74
N SER A 12 13.25 -10.25 9.83
CA SER A 12 11.95 -10.50 10.45
C SER A 12 11.75 -9.63 11.69
N PHE A 13 10.52 -9.14 11.86
CA PHE A 13 10.07 -8.32 12.97
C PHE A 13 8.77 -8.88 13.54
N LEU A 14 8.59 -8.76 14.86
CA LEU A 14 7.32 -9.01 15.53
C LEU A 14 6.69 -7.67 15.93
N LEU A 15 5.45 -7.45 15.52
CA LEU A 15 4.68 -6.26 15.85
C LEU A 15 3.57 -6.63 16.83
N GLU A 16 3.45 -5.84 17.89
CA GLU A 16 2.38 -5.94 18.88
C GLU A 16 1.44 -4.75 18.65
N PRO A 17 0.21 -4.99 18.18
CA PRO A 17 -0.77 -3.91 17.97
C PRO A 17 -1.27 -3.35 19.30
N ASP A 18 -1.30 -2.02 19.42
CA ASP A 18 -1.92 -1.34 20.56
C ASP A 18 -3.44 -1.41 20.45
N GLY A 19 -4.08 -2.33 21.17
CA GLY A 19 -5.52 -2.58 21.09
C GLY A 19 -5.93 -3.62 20.02
N PRO A 20 -7.23 -3.92 19.86
CA PRO A 20 -7.70 -5.02 19.03
C PRO A 20 -7.20 -4.96 17.58
N TYR A 21 -6.78 -6.11 17.06
CA TYR A 21 -6.33 -6.26 15.67
C TYR A 21 -6.50 -7.71 15.19
N ASP A 22 -6.95 -7.87 13.94
CA ASP A 22 -7.00 -9.16 13.23
C ASP A 22 -6.40 -8.98 11.82
N LEU A 23 -5.22 -9.57 11.59
CA LEU A 23 -4.59 -9.56 10.27
C LEU A 23 -5.48 -10.20 9.21
N ALA A 24 -6.17 -11.30 9.54
CA ALA A 24 -7.01 -12.00 8.58
C ALA A 24 -8.20 -11.12 8.16
N ALA A 25 -8.70 -10.25 9.04
CA ALA A 25 -9.70 -9.26 8.67
C ALA A 25 -9.15 -8.22 7.68
N SER A 26 -7.92 -7.75 7.87
CA SER A 26 -7.25 -6.81 6.97
C SER A 26 -6.97 -7.43 5.60
N VAL A 27 -6.53 -8.69 5.56
CA VAL A 27 -6.32 -9.49 4.35
C VAL A 27 -7.64 -9.63 3.58
N ARG A 28 -8.72 -10.09 4.23
CA ARG A 28 -10.06 -10.18 3.62
C ARG A 28 -10.58 -8.84 3.10
N PHE A 29 -10.27 -7.74 3.79
CA PHE A 29 -10.63 -6.41 3.32
C PHE A 29 -9.91 -6.09 2.00
N LEU A 30 -8.60 -6.32 1.92
CA LEU A 30 -7.81 -6.07 0.71
C LEU A 30 -8.22 -6.96 -0.47
N GLU A 31 -8.59 -8.22 -0.22
CA GLU A 31 -9.14 -9.12 -1.24
C GLU A 31 -10.44 -8.58 -1.85
N GLY A 32 -11.26 -7.90 -1.05
CA GLY A 32 -12.49 -7.23 -1.50
C GLY A 32 -12.29 -5.80 -1.98
N PHE A 33 -11.13 -5.18 -1.74
CA PHE A 33 -10.87 -3.77 -2.02
C PHE A 33 -10.05 -3.59 -3.30
N THR A 34 -10.74 -3.64 -4.44
CA THR A 34 -10.18 -3.50 -5.79
C THR A 34 -9.11 -2.39 -5.97
N PRO A 35 -9.23 -1.18 -5.37
CA PRO A 35 -8.23 -0.12 -5.52
C PRO A 35 -6.81 -0.45 -5.04
N ALA A 36 -6.69 -1.23 -3.97
CA ALA A 36 -5.42 -1.68 -3.39
C ALA A 36 -5.31 -3.21 -3.43
N ALA A 37 -5.99 -3.84 -4.39
CA ALA A 37 -5.95 -5.29 -4.53
C ALA A 37 -4.52 -5.75 -4.79
N TYR A 38 -4.12 -6.79 -4.08
CA TYR A 38 -2.89 -7.55 -4.29
C TYR A 38 -3.24 -8.88 -4.96
N ALA A 39 -2.25 -9.56 -5.54
CA ALA A 39 -2.47 -10.89 -6.08
C ALA A 39 -2.74 -11.87 -4.92
N PRO A 40 -3.94 -12.49 -4.83
CA PRO A 40 -4.20 -13.52 -3.83
C PRO A 40 -3.18 -14.64 -3.97
N ASN A 41 -2.70 -15.16 -2.84
CA ASN A 41 -1.77 -16.28 -2.83
C ASN A 41 -2.42 -17.47 -2.12
N ASP A 42 -2.04 -18.68 -2.53
CA ASP A 42 -2.50 -19.91 -1.88
C ASP A 42 -1.91 -20.11 -0.47
N ASP A 43 -0.90 -19.30 -0.10
CA ASP A 43 -0.23 -19.38 1.21
C ASP A 43 -0.85 -18.39 2.21
N PRO A 44 -0.87 -18.72 3.52
CA PRO A 44 -1.36 -17.82 4.55
C PRO A 44 -0.49 -16.55 4.64
N GLY A 45 -1.12 -15.38 4.56
CA GLY A 45 -0.49 -14.08 4.82
C GLY A 45 -0.69 -13.04 3.73
N LEU A 46 -0.35 -11.80 4.05
CA LEU A 46 -0.33 -10.70 3.09
C LEU A 46 1.07 -10.60 2.48
N ARG A 47 1.17 -10.81 1.17
CA ARG A 47 2.41 -10.66 0.42
C ARG A 47 2.29 -9.50 -0.55
N ILE A 48 3.09 -8.46 -0.33
CA ILE A 48 3.00 -7.21 -1.08
C ILE A 48 4.39 -6.66 -1.41
N ALA A 49 4.47 -5.89 -2.49
CA ALA A 49 5.64 -5.12 -2.87
C ALA A 49 5.20 -3.71 -3.26
N PHE A 50 6.04 -2.73 -2.98
CA PHE A 50 5.78 -1.31 -3.22
C PHE A 50 7.10 -0.53 -3.35
N PRO A 51 7.10 0.60 -4.08
CA PRO A 51 8.18 1.57 -3.96
C PRO A 51 8.10 2.21 -2.57
N VAL A 52 9.19 2.14 -1.81
CA VAL A 52 9.25 2.68 -0.45
C VAL A 52 9.23 4.20 -0.48
N ASP A 53 8.38 4.83 0.35
CA ASP A 53 8.24 6.29 0.33
C ASP A 53 9.56 7.01 0.61
N GLY A 54 9.81 8.08 -0.14
CA GLY A 54 10.99 8.93 0.03
C GLY A 54 12.25 8.42 -0.67
N THR A 55 12.51 7.11 -0.67
CA THR A 55 13.65 6.53 -1.42
C THR A 55 13.25 5.99 -2.80
N TRP A 56 12.00 5.57 -2.94
CA TRP A 56 11.43 4.90 -4.10
C TRP A 56 12.12 3.58 -4.48
N GLU A 57 12.99 3.08 -3.60
CA GLU A 57 13.60 1.76 -3.71
C GLU A 57 12.53 0.68 -3.57
N PRO A 58 12.64 -0.42 -4.32
CA PRO A 58 11.67 -1.50 -4.24
C PRO A 58 11.79 -2.25 -2.90
N GLY A 59 10.67 -2.27 -2.15
CA GLY A 59 10.52 -3.03 -0.92
C GLY A 59 9.40 -4.06 -1.03
N GLY A 60 9.51 -5.15 -0.29
CA GLY A 60 8.48 -6.17 -0.20
C GLY A 60 8.33 -6.71 1.22
N ALA A 61 7.15 -7.23 1.52
CA ALA A 61 6.87 -7.83 2.82
C ALA A 61 6.00 -9.07 2.72
N LEU A 62 6.31 -10.06 3.56
CA LEU A 62 5.38 -11.12 3.94
C LEU A 62 4.91 -10.84 5.36
N VAL A 63 3.60 -10.69 5.52
CA VAL A 63 2.95 -10.41 6.80
C VAL A 63 2.07 -11.59 7.20
N THR A 64 2.33 -12.18 8.35
CA THR A 64 1.61 -13.34 8.88
C THR A 64 1.18 -13.11 10.33
N SER A 65 0.11 -13.78 10.76
CA SER A 65 -0.27 -13.77 12.17
C SER A 65 0.74 -14.59 12.97
N ALA A 66 1.19 -14.08 14.11
CA ALA A 66 1.93 -14.90 15.06
C ALA A 66 0.95 -15.85 15.76
N GLU A 67 1.35 -17.11 15.93
CA GLU A 67 0.50 -18.16 16.49
C GLU A 67 -0.13 -17.74 17.82
N HIS A 68 -1.43 -18.00 17.98
CA HIS A 68 -2.19 -17.80 19.23
C HIS A 68 -2.16 -16.37 19.81
N SER A 69 -1.89 -15.34 19.00
CA SER A 69 -1.88 -13.94 19.44
C SER A 69 -2.43 -12.98 18.37
N ALA A 70 -2.70 -11.74 18.77
CA ALA A 70 -2.97 -10.63 17.85
C ALA A 70 -1.68 -10.07 17.22
N ASN A 71 -0.51 -10.62 17.59
CA ASN A 71 0.78 -10.13 17.10
C ASN A 71 0.97 -10.51 15.63
N VAL A 72 1.74 -9.69 14.94
CA VAL A 72 1.96 -9.78 13.50
C VAL A 72 3.45 -9.97 13.24
N ARG A 73 3.81 -11.00 12.48
CA ARG A 73 5.16 -11.18 11.98
C ARG A 73 5.30 -10.51 10.62
N VAL A 74 6.34 -9.71 10.44
CA VAL A 74 6.68 -9.03 9.18
C VAL A 74 8.08 -9.46 8.76
N GLU A 75 8.19 -10.10 7.61
CA GLU A 75 9.45 -10.40 6.96
C GLU A 75 9.66 -9.41 5.81
N CYS A 76 10.77 -8.68 5.82
CA CYS A 76 11.08 -7.64 4.84
C CYS A 76 12.06 -8.14 3.77
N PHE A 77 11.82 -7.73 2.51
CA PHE A 77 12.53 -8.13 1.30
C PHE A 77 12.76 -6.91 0.39
N GLY A 78 13.62 -7.08 -0.63
CA GLY A 78 13.91 -6.05 -1.62
C GLY A 78 15.20 -5.28 -1.35
N GLU A 79 15.39 -4.20 -2.10
CA GLU A 79 16.60 -3.35 -2.04
C GLU A 79 16.48 -2.29 -0.93
N ALA A 80 15.25 -1.88 -0.61
CA ALA A 80 14.99 -0.89 0.41
C ALA A 80 15.38 -1.39 1.82
N SER A 81 15.75 -0.47 2.70
CA SER A 81 16.08 -0.83 4.09
C SER A 81 14.89 -1.51 4.78
N PRO A 82 15.12 -2.59 5.57
CA PRO A 82 14.04 -3.28 6.27
C PRO A 82 13.23 -2.38 7.22
N ASP A 83 13.87 -1.38 7.83
CA ASP A 83 13.19 -0.47 8.75
C ASP A 83 12.23 0.49 8.01
N ALA A 84 12.57 0.90 6.79
CA ALA A 84 11.68 1.70 5.94
C ALA A 84 10.49 0.88 5.42
N VAL A 85 10.74 -0.37 5.00
CA VAL A 85 9.67 -1.32 4.65
C VAL A 85 8.74 -1.54 5.84
N LEU A 86 9.29 -1.81 7.03
CA LEU A 86 8.50 -2.02 8.25
C LEU A 86 7.64 -0.81 8.58
N THR A 87 8.20 0.40 8.51
CA THR A 87 7.47 1.65 8.75
C THR A 87 6.25 1.78 7.83
N GLN A 88 6.43 1.48 6.54
CA GLN A 88 5.34 1.52 5.57
C GLN A 88 4.30 0.43 5.80
N ILE A 89 4.71 -0.79 6.17
CA ILE A 89 3.78 -1.87 6.56
C ILE A 89 2.94 -1.50 7.78
N ARG A 90 3.58 -0.91 8.81
CA ARG A 90 2.85 -0.45 10.00
C ARG A 90 1.75 0.52 9.60
N ARG A 91 2.04 1.47 8.72
CA ARG A 91 1.04 2.41 8.20
C ARG A 91 -0.03 1.76 7.34
N ILE A 92 0.33 0.86 6.42
CA ILE A 92 -0.62 0.16 5.55
C ILE A 92 -1.68 -0.56 6.37
N LEU A 93 -1.27 -1.19 7.48
CA LEU A 93 -2.13 -1.97 8.36
C LEU A 93 -2.66 -1.17 9.57
N SER A 94 -2.41 0.14 9.63
CA SER A 94 -2.74 1.01 10.78
C SER A 94 -2.26 0.48 12.13
N LEU A 95 -1.06 -0.09 12.15
CA LEU A 95 -0.30 -0.53 13.32
C LEU A 95 0.67 0.56 13.84
N ASP A 96 0.68 1.73 13.20
CA ASP A 96 1.33 2.96 13.65
C ASP A 96 0.39 3.88 14.44
N ILE A 97 -0.85 3.44 14.69
CA ILE A 97 -1.87 4.17 15.45
C ILE A 97 -2.30 3.33 16.67
N ASP A 98 -2.42 3.99 17.84
CA ASP A 98 -3.00 3.38 19.03
C ASP A 98 -4.50 3.14 18.83
N GLY A 99 -4.88 1.87 18.78
CA GLY A 99 -6.25 1.39 18.59
C GLY A 99 -6.99 1.08 19.88
N SER A 100 -6.38 1.25 21.06
CA SER A 100 -7.00 0.94 22.36
C SER A 100 -8.30 1.73 22.60
N GLY A 101 -8.36 2.96 22.09
CA GLY A 101 -9.53 3.84 22.20
C GLY A 101 -10.73 3.47 21.31
N TYR A 102 -10.58 2.55 20.34
CA TYR A 102 -11.66 2.24 19.40
C TYR A 102 -12.91 1.68 20.10
N ALA A 103 -12.76 0.87 21.15
CA ALA A 103 -13.88 0.33 21.90
C ALA A 103 -14.82 1.44 22.42
N GLY A 104 -14.26 2.52 22.98
CA GLY A 104 -15.03 3.66 23.46
C GLY A 104 -15.72 4.46 22.35
N VAL A 105 -15.20 4.44 21.11
CA VAL A 105 -15.92 5.00 19.94
C VAL A 105 -17.12 4.13 19.58
N LEU A 106 -16.93 2.82 19.51
CA LEU A 106 -17.99 1.85 19.19
C LEU A 106 -19.11 1.83 20.25
N GLU A 107 -18.79 2.11 21.50
CA GLU A 107 -19.79 2.25 22.55
C GLU A 107 -20.71 3.46 22.34
N ARG A 108 -20.19 4.56 21.77
CA ARG A 108 -20.95 5.80 21.56
C ARG A 108 -21.81 5.81 20.30
N ASP A 109 -21.56 4.89 19.37
CA ASP A 109 -22.27 4.81 18.08
C ASP A 109 -22.75 3.39 17.78
N PRO A 110 -24.07 3.10 17.89
CA PRO A 110 -24.63 1.79 17.60
C PRO A 110 -24.44 1.30 16.15
N VAL A 111 -24.36 2.22 15.18
CA VAL A 111 -24.13 1.87 13.77
C VAL A 111 -22.71 1.38 13.60
N LEU A 112 -21.72 2.14 14.11
CA LEU A 112 -20.32 1.72 14.09
C LEU A 112 -20.11 0.41 14.86
N ARG A 113 -20.77 0.24 16.01
CA ARG A 113 -20.73 -1.01 16.79
C ARG A 113 -21.19 -2.21 15.96
N SER A 114 -22.32 -2.07 15.26
CA SER A 114 -22.87 -3.14 14.42
C SER A 114 -21.93 -3.50 13.26
N LEU A 115 -21.30 -2.49 12.64
CA LEU A 115 -20.31 -2.71 11.58
C LEU A 115 -19.05 -3.39 12.09
N ALA A 116 -18.51 -2.95 13.24
CA ALA A 116 -17.32 -3.53 13.85
C ALA A 116 -17.55 -4.98 14.30
N ALA A 117 -18.74 -5.31 14.81
CA ALA A 117 -19.09 -6.68 15.20
C ALA A 117 -19.04 -7.68 14.03
N ARG A 118 -19.24 -7.21 12.78
CA ARG A 118 -19.13 -8.06 11.58
C ARG A 118 -17.69 -8.33 11.16
N ARG A 119 -16.74 -7.51 11.61
CA ARG A 119 -15.31 -7.62 11.31
C ARG A 119 -14.46 -7.25 12.54
N PRO A 120 -14.49 -8.08 13.60
CA PRO A 120 -13.74 -7.80 14.82
C PRO A 120 -12.25 -7.63 14.52
N GLY A 121 -11.61 -6.63 15.14
CA GLY A 121 -10.18 -6.38 14.95
C GLY A 121 -9.78 -5.77 13.59
N LEU A 122 -10.72 -5.52 12.68
CA LEU A 122 -10.40 -4.80 11.44
C LEU A 122 -10.05 -3.34 11.77
N ARG A 123 -8.83 -2.95 11.43
CA ARG A 123 -8.39 -1.55 11.38
C ARG A 123 -8.52 -1.01 9.95
N PRO A 124 -8.49 0.33 9.75
CA PRO A 124 -8.36 0.88 8.41
C PRO A 124 -7.15 0.27 7.70
N VAL A 125 -7.36 -0.25 6.48
CA VAL A 125 -6.26 -0.70 5.63
C VAL A 125 -6.04 0.36 4.56
N LEU A 126 -4.84 0.92 4.52
CA LEU A 126 -4.50 2.03 3.66
C LEU A 126 -3.90 1.54 2.33
N PHE A 127 -3.85 2.42 1.33
CA PHE A 127 -2.99 2.22 0.17
C PHE A 127 -1.52 2.10 0.62
N PHE A 128 -0.69 1.48 -0.23
CA PHE A 128 0.73 1.29 0.09
C PHE A 128 1.44 2.62 0.30
N SER A 129 1.05 3.66 -0.44
CA SER A 129 1.52 5.03 -0.28
C SER A 129 0.47 6.05 -0.74
N PRO A 130 0.58 7.33 -0.34
CA PRO A 130 -0.18 8.42 -0.95
C PRO A 130 0.06 8.53 -2.46
N TYR A 131 1.29 8.23 -2.91
CA TYR A 131 1.65 8.15 -4.32
C TYR A 131 0.80 7.12 -5.09
N GLU A 132 0.70 5.88 -4.58
CA GLU A 132 -0.15 4.86 -5.20
C GLU A 132 -1.64 5.19 -5.10
N ALA A 133 -2.07 5.87 -4.04
CA ALA A 133 -3.45 6.32 -3.89
C ALA A 133 -3.80 7.39 -4.96
N ALA A 134 -2.91 8.34 -5.20
CA ALA A 134 -3.06 9.35 -6.24
C ALA A 134 -3.02 8.73 -7.65
N ALA A 135 -2.13 7.76 -7.89
CA ALA A 135 -2.11 7.00 -9.13
C ALA A 135 -3.44 6.29 -9.36
N TRP A 136 -3.98 5.63 -8.33
CA TRP A 136 -5.31 5.00 -8.39
C TRP A 136 -6.41 6.00 -8.74
N ALA A 137 -6.43 7.17 -8.08
CA ALA A 137 -7.42 8.20 -8.35
C ALA A 137 -7.37 8.63 -9.83
N ILE A 138 -6.18 8.91 -10.38
CA ILE A 138 -5.98 9.28 -11.79
C ILE A 138 -6.41 8.16 -12.73
N ILE A 139 -5.94 6.93 -12.51
CA ILE A 139 -6.25 5.76 -13.35
C ILE A 139 -7.74 5.46 -13.33
N GLY A 140 -8.38 5.51 -12.16
CA GLY A 140 -9.78 5.16 -11.94
C GLY A 140 -10.79 6.14 -12.50
N THR A 141 -10.39 7.39 -12.79
CA THR A 141 -11.32 8.40 -13.29
C THR A 141 -12.04 7.95 -14.57
N ARG A 142 -13.37 8.10 -14.59
CA ARG A 142 -14.26 7.85 -15.76
C ARG A 142 -14.19 6.44 -16.38
N ILE A 143 -13.70 5.44 -15.66
CA ILE A 143 -13.71 4.04 -16.10
C ILE A 143 -14.22 3.11 -15.00
N ARG A 144 -14.55 1.86 -15.35
CA ARG A 144 -14.99 0.86 -14.36
C ARG A 144 -13.82 0.51 -13.43
N MET A 145 -14.11 0.30 -12.15
CA MET A 145 -13.09 -0.04 -11.15
C MET A 145 -12.29 -1.30 -11.52
N THR A 146 -12.94 -2.33 -12.07
CA THR A 146 -12.27 -3.56 -12.52
C THR A 146 -11.30 -3.30 -13.66
N GLN A 147 -11.63 -2.41 -14.59
CA GLN A 147 -10.74 -1.99 -15.68
C GLN A 147 -9.55 -1.18 -15.14
N ALA A 148 -9.80 -0.25 -14.20
CA ALA A 148 -8.75 0.53 -13.54
C ALA A 148 -7.75 -0.38 -12.80
N ALA A 149 -8.24 -1.37 -12.05
CA ALA A 149 -7.40 -2.33 -11.36
C ALA A 149 -6.58 -3.18 -12.33
N ALA A 150 -7.18 -3.65 -13.44
CA ALA A 150 -6.45 -4.38 -14.46
C ALA A 150 -5.35 -3.53 -15.13
N ILE A 151 -5.58 -2.22 -15.30
CA ILE A 151 -4.56 -1.28 -15.78
C ILE A 151 -3.45 -1.12 -14.75
N LYS A 152 -3.78 -0.81 -13.48
CA LYS A 152 -2.80 -0.64 -12.39
C LYS A 152 -1.92 -1.88 -12.21
N ALA A 153 -2.54 -3.07 -12.18
CA ALA A 153 -1.82 -4.34 -12.02
C ALA A 153 -0.88 -4.62 -13.21
N ARG A 154 -1.29 -4.29 -14.44
CA ARG A 154 -0.41 -4.40 -15.62
C ARG A 154 0.72 -3.38 -15.58
N MET A 155 0.47 -2.15 -15.12
CA MET A 155 1.54 -1.16 -14.93
C MET A 155 2.58 -1.64 -13.93
N ALA A 156 2.16 -2.21 -12.79
CA ALA A 156 3.08 -2.81 -11.83
C ALA A 156 3.92 -3.93 -12.46
N ARG A 157 3.27 -4.84 -13.21
CA ARG A 157 3.98 -5.95 -13.88
C ARG A 157 4.98 -5.49 -14.94
N ASP A 158 4.56 -4.59 -15.82
CA ASP A 158 5.31 -4.25 -17.04
C ASP A 158 6.34 -3.15 -16.80
N LEU A 159 6.10 -2.27 -15.82
CA LEU A 159 6.92 -1.07 -15.56
C LEU A 159 7.45 -1.00 -14.13
N GLY A 160 6.96 -1.85 -13.21
CA GLY A 160 7.37 -1.87 -11.82
C GLY A 160 8.49 -2.86 -11.53
N ALA A 161 9.20 -2.63 -10.43
CA ALA A 161 10.25 -3.52 -9.98
C ALA A 161 9.68 -4.86 -9.49
N ALA A 162 10.35 -5.95 -9.87
CA ALA A 162 10.06 -7.28 -9.35
C ALA A 162 10.81 -7.49 -8.03
N VAL A 163 10.09 -7.90 -6.98
CA VAL A 163 10.66 -8.22 -5.67
C VAL A 163 10.40 -9.69 -5.39
N ASP A 164 11.46 -10.45 -5.09
CA ASP A 164 11.29 -11.80 -4.52
C ASP A 164 10.91 -11.66 -3.05
N VAL A 165 9.64 -11.89 -2.76
CA VAL A 165 9.10 -11.90 -1.42
C VAL A 165 8.91 -13.36 -1.05
N GLY A 166 9.83 -13.92 -0.27
CA GLY A 166 9.73 -15.29 0.26
C GLY A 166 9.53 -16.39 -0.80
N GLY A 167 10.28 -16.32 -1.91
CA GLY A 167 10.24 -17.30 -3.01
C GLY A 167 9.15 -17.02 -4.06
N LYS A 168 8.46 -15.87 -3.98
CA LYS A 168 7.41 -15.46 -4.91
C LYS A 168 7.69 -14.06 -5.44
N ILE A 169 7.72 -13.93 -6.76
CA ILE A 169 7.88 -12.63 -7.41
C ILE A 169 6.59 -11.82 -7.28
N VAL A 170 6.70 -10.66 -6.63
CA VAL A 170 5.63 -9.66 -6.53
C VAL A 170 6.13 -8.37 -7.16
N HIS A 171 5.30 -7.74 -7.97
CA HIS A 171 5.66 -6.49 -8.64
C HIS A 171 5.17 -5.29 -7.84
N ALA A 172 6.09 -4.41 -7.49
CA ALA A 172 5.77 -3.09 -6.95
C ALA A 172 5.11 -2.22 -8.03
N PHE A 173 4.32 -1.21 -7.64
CA PHE A 173 3.90 -0.18 -8.59
C PHE A 173 5.13 0.61 -9.11
N PRO A 174 5.10 1.16 -10.35
CA PRO A 174 6.27 1.85 -10.90
C PRO A 174 6.72 3.01 -10.03
N ALA A 175 8.04 3.14 -9.84
CA ALA A 175 8.63 4.27 -9.13
C ALA A 175 8.37 5.60 -9.88
N PRO A 176 8.39 6.76 -9.18
CA PRO A 176 8.07 8.06 -9.77
C PRO A 176 8.84 8.40 -11.05
N ALA A 177 10.15 8.11 -11.10
CA ALA A 177 10.98 8.36 -12.27
C ALA A 177 10.46 7.62 -13.52
N VAL A 178 9.93 6.39 -13.35
CA VAL A 178 9.34 5.61 -14.45
C VAL A 178 8.07 6.27 -14.96
N LEU A 179 7.22 6.78 -14.05
CA LEU A 179 6.00 7.48 -14.46
C LEU A 179 6.29 8.83 -15.13
N ARG A 180 7.28 9.60 -14.66
CA ARG A 180 7.71 10.86 -15.28
C ARG A 180 8.06 10.70 -16.76
N ASP A 181 8.67 9.57 -17.10
CA ASP A 181 9.11 9.25 -18.47
C ASP A 181 8.06 8.50 -19.31
N LEU A 182 6.90 8.15 -18.73
CA LEU A 182 5.82 7.42 -19.40
C LEU A 182 5.32 8.15 -20.65
N LYS A 183 5.41 7.52 -21.83
CA LYS A 183 4.93 8.12 -23.10
C LYS A 183 3.51 7.68 -23.45
N SER A 184 3.18 6.43 -23.19
CA SER A 184 1.86 5.86 -23.41
C SER A 184 1.73 4.58 -22.59
N PHE A 185 0.49 4.14 -22.34
CA PHE A 185 0.22 2.83 -21.76
C PHE A 185 -1.15 2.32 -22.24
N PRO A 186 -1.28 1.06 -22.67
CA PRO A 186 -2.56 0.51 -23.10
C PRO A 186 -3.65 0.68 -22.03
N GLY A 187 -4.83 1.15 -22.44
CA GLY A 187 -5.97 1.37 -21.54
C GLY A 187 -5.96 2.69 -20.76
N LEU A 188 -4.88 3.47 -20.82
CA LEU A 188 -4.91 4.88 -20.42
C LEU A 188 -5.39 5.73 -21.59
N PHE A 189 -6.36 6.61 -21.33
CA PHE A 189 -6.99 7.46 -22.35
C PHE A 189 -6.99 8.93 -21.92
N GLY A 190 -7.15 9.83 -22.88
CA GLY A 190 -7.15 11.28 -22.64
C GLY A 190 -5.82 11.74 -22.05
N ARG A 191 -5.89 12.60 -21.02
CA ARG A 191 -4.71 13.19 -20.37
C ARG A 191 -4.13 12.34 -19.23
N LYS A 192 -4.59 11.10 -19.03
CA LYS A 192 -4.14 10.26 -17.90
C LYS A 192 -2.63 10.01 -17.89
N VAL A 193 -2.00 9.86 -19.06
CA VAL A 193 -0.53 9.71 -19.13
C VAL A 193 0.16 10.98 -18.66
N GLU A 194 -0.29 12.16 -19.12
CA GLU A 194 0.22 13.45 -18.66
C GLU A 194 0.06 13.62 -17.15
N TYR A 195 -1.09 13.24 -16.59
CA TYR A 195 -1.37 13.31 -15.15
C TYR A 195 -0.49 12.36 -14.34
N LEU A 196 -0.23 11.15 -14.84
CA LEU A 196 0.70 10.21 -14.19
C LEU A 196 2.16 10.68 -14.27
N ARG A 197 2.55 11.38 -15.34
CA ARG A 197 3.88 12.02 -15.41
C ARG A 197 4.02 13.12 -14.36
N ALA A 198 3.01 14.00 -14.26
CA ALA A 198 2.95 15.04 -13.23
C ALA A 198 2.94 14.44 -11.81
N LEU A 199 2.28 13.29 -11.62
CA LEU A 199 2.34 12.55 -10.35
C LEU A 199 3.76 12.08 -10.03
N GLY A 200 4.51 11.61 -11.04
CA GLY A 200 5.93 11.28 -10.89
C GLY A 200 6.76 12.47 -10.39
N GLU A 201 6.56 13.64 -11.00
CA GLU A 201 7.22 14.90 -10.59
C GLU A 201 6.84 15.30 -9.15
N PHE A 202 5.55 15.28 -8.81
CA PHE A 202 5.05 15.59 -7.46
C PHE A 202 5.65 14.68 -6.37
N ALA A 203 5.82 13.39 -6.69
CA ALA A 203 6.42 12.43 -5.77
C ALA A 203 7.93 12.67 -5.59
N GLU A 204 8.66 12.99 -6.66
CA GLU A 204 10.08 13.36 -6.58
C GLU A 204 10.30 14.65 -5.77
N ASP A 205 9.39 15.62 -5.89
CA ASP A 205 9.39 16.87 -5.11
C ASP A 205 8.91 16.71 -3.66
N ARG A 206 8.68 15.47 -3.21
CA ARG A 206 8.20 15.11 -1.85
C ARG A 206 6.89 15.80 -1.45
N LEU A 207 6.03 16.10 -2.42
CA LEU A 207 4.69 16.67 -2.16
C LEU A 207 3.70 15.60 -1.69
N LEU A 208 4.03 14.32 -1.88
CA LEU A 208 3.24 13.16 -1.43
C LEU A 208 3.88 12.43 -0.23
N ASP A 209 4.83 13.08 0.43
CA ASP A 209 5.46 12.58 1.65
C ASP A 209 4.43 12.47 2.79
N VAL A 210 4.43 11.32 3.47
CA VAL A 210 3.41 11.01 4.48
C VAL A 210 3.52 11.89 5.72
N GLU A 211 4.73 12.19 6.18
CA GLU A 211 4.94 13.03 7.36
C GLU A 211 4.49 14.46 7.06
N ARG A 212 4.82 14.96 5.88
CA ARG A 212 4.33 16.25 5.38
C ARG A 212 2.81 16.30 5.32
N LEU A 213 2.17 15.32 4.68
CA LEU A 213 0.71 15.30 4.55
C LEU A 213 -0.01 15.22 5.92
N ARG A 214 0.54 14.47 6.88
CA ARG A 214 -0.01 14.37 8.24
C ARG A 214 0.14 15.66 9.04
N SER A 215 1.20 16.44 8.80
CA SER A 215 1.50 17.68 9.54
C SER A 215 0.87 18.95 8.97
N THR A 216 0.52 18.95 7.67
CA THR A 216 -0.01 20.13 6.96
C THR A 216 -1.46 20.49 7.35
N GLY A 217 -2.22 19.54 7.92
CA GLY A 217 -3.65 19.71 8.21
C GLY A 217 -4.53 19.37 6.99
N PHE A 218 -5.78 18.97 7.22
CA PHE A 218 -6.61 18.36 6.17
C PHE A 218 -6.91 19.31 5.00
N ASP A 219 -7.38 20.53 5.28
CA ASP A 219 -7.81 21.46 4.22
C ASP A 219 -6.64 21.92 3.35
N ASP A 220 -5.49 22.22 3.97
CA ASP A 220 -4.28 22.63 3.26
C ASP A 220 -3.67 21.46 2.48
N ALA A 221 -3.61 20.26 3.06
CA ALA A 221 -3.17 19.06 2.35
C ALA A 221 -4.08 18.74 1.16
N LYS A 222 -5.40 18.86 1.34
CA LYS A 222 -6.37 18.71 0.25
C LYS A 222 -6.12 19.72 -0.86
N GLN A 223 -5.94 20.99 -0.53
CA GLN A 223 -5.71 22.05 -1.53
C GLN A 223 -4.41 21.82 -2.31
N GLN A 224 -3.33 21.41 -1.63
CA GLN A 224 -2.06 21.03 -2.28
C GLN A 224 -2.21 19.83 -3.21
N LEU A 225 -3.00 18.82 -2.81
CA LEU A 225 -3.26 17.65 -3.65
C LEU A 225 -4.09 18.00 -4.90
N MET A 226 -4.94 19.03 -4.84
CA MET A 226 -5.71 19.51 -5.99
C MET A 226 -4.85 20.26 -7.03
N ASP A 227 -3.61 20.64 -6.69
CA ASP A 227 -2.65 21.17 -7.66
C ASP A 227 -2.11 20.07 -8.61
N LEU A 228 -2.24 18.80 -8.23
CA LEU A 228 -1.89 17.66 -9.08
C LEU A 228 -2.96 17.48 -10.17
N PRO A 229 -2.61 17.59 -11.47
CA PRO A 229 -3.56 17.40 -12.55
C PRO A 229 -4.25 16.03 -12.49
N GLY A 230 -5.58 16.02 -12.56
CA GLY A 230 -6.38 14.80 -12.49
C GLY A 230 -6.90 14.45 -11.09
N ILE A 231 -6.51 15.21 -10.07
CA ILE A 231 -7.12 15.21 -8.72
C ILE A 231 -7.97 16.47 -8.57
N GLY A 232 -9.14 16.36 -7.95
CA GLY A 232 -10.07 17.47 -7.75
C GLY A 232 -11.01 17.26 -6.58
#